data_AF-T1KGH3-F1
#
_entry.id   AF-T1KGH3-F1
#
_cell.length_a   1.000
_cell.length_b   1.000
_cell.length_c   1.000
_cell.angle_alpha   90.00
_cell.angle_beta   90.00
_cell.angle_gamma   90.00
#
_symmetry.space_group_name_H-M   'P 1'
#
loop_
_entity.id
_entity.type
_entity.pdbx_description
1 polymer ?
#
loop_
_entity_poly.entity_id
_entity_poly.type
_entity_poly.pdbx_seq_one_letter_code
_entity_poly.pdbx_strand_id
1 'polypeptide(L)'
;MTKPCAVFWDIQNVGIPRGQSGNSIIRLIRSIITKPYNLNEILIIFFLCVCDVNKLPSNVGQPLTNLDVDIVQAYNGVKDSADIKIVDLMRKFVAVAGQDCTIILLSGDADYYGTLSDLKKLHNVSIYLNGLDDSYSLILDQISEYTFVLTSGVLKPIKSTSITESVQSSAILIFESICIGFPALWNAAKAIEKFNGFRFHGMFLKVELIVDSPLTEILKRLKPNLTILKELKEIRK
;
A
#
# COMPACT_ATOMS: atom_id res chain seq x y z
N MET A 1 -16.47 6.74 7.30
CA MET A 1 -17.45 5.76 6.79
C MET A 1 -16.65 4.50 6.52
N THR A 2 -17.10 3.32 6.96
CA THR A 2 -16.28 2.11 6.80
C THR A 2 -16.11 1.75 5.32
N LYS A 3 -14.88 1.70 4.82
CA LYS A 3 -14.52 1.29 3.46
C LYS A 3 -14.57 -0.24 3.32
N PRO A 4 -15.29 -0.77 2.32
CA PRO A 4 -15.27 -2.18 1.97
C PRO A 4 -13.85 -2.66 1.64
N CYS A 5 -13.48 -3.84 2.12
CA CYS A 5 -12.18 -4.42 1.85
C CYS A 5 -12.29 -5.92 1.54
N ALA A 6 -11.49 -6.39 0.59
CA ALA A 6 -11.33 -7.82 0.32
C ALA A 6 -9.86 -8.21 0.26
N VAL A 7 -9.54 -9.37 0.83
CA VAL A 7 -8.22 -9.98 0.81
C VAL A 7 -8.21 -11.11 -0.21
N PHE A 8 -7.28 -11.08 -1.15
CA PHE A 8 -7.07 -12.10 -2.17
C PHE A 8 -5.68 -12.69 -1.98
N TRP A 9 -5.64 -13.99 -1.71
CA TRP A 9 -4.41 -14.69 -1.42
C TRP A 9 -4.11 -15.73 -2.48
N ASP A 10 -3.04 -15.47 -3.22
CA ASP A 10 -2.35 -16.43 -4.05
C ASP A 10 -1.36 -17.20 -3.17
N ILE A 11 -1.80 -18.35 -2.64
CA ILE A 11 -0.98 -19.16 -1.73
C ILE A 11 0.18 -19.86 -2.45
N GLN A 12 0.16 -19.93 -3.79
CA GLN A 12 1.29 -20.48 -4.55
C GLN A 12 2.43 -19.47 -4.61
N ASN A 13 2.12 -18.19 -4.79
CA ASN A 13 3.10 -17.12 -4.79
C ASN A 13 3.55 -16.75 -3.37
N VAL A 14 2.60 -16.63 -2.43
CA VAL A 14 2.87 -16.33 -1.02
C VAL A 14 2.52 -17.54 -0.16
N GLY A 15 3.40 -18.55 -0.20
CA GLY A 15 3.26 -19.74 0.63
C GLY A 15 3.43 -19.47 2.13
N ILE A 16 3.10 -20.46 2.95
CA ILE A 16 3.35 -20.42 4.39
C ILE A 16 4.86 -20.55 4.65
N PRO A 17 5.55 -19.56 5.25
CA PRO A 17 6.97 -19.67 5.52
C PRO A 17 7.31 -20.88 6.41
N ARG A 18 8.50 -21.45 6.22
CA ARG A 18 8.95 -22.60 7.01
C ARG A 18 8.91 -22.29 8.50
N GLY A 19 8.38 -23.23 9.28
CA GLY A 19 8.23 -23.08 10.73
C GLY A 19 7.05 -22.20 11.18
N GLN A 20 6.30 -21.60 10.26
CA GLN A 20 5.07 -20.88 10.57
C GLN A 20 3.84 -21.74 10.32
N SER A 21 2.77 -21.45 11.06
CA SER A 21 1.45 -22.05 10.84
C SER A 21 0.57 -21.11 10.02
N GLY A 22 -0.44 -21.65 9.34
CA GLY A 22 -1.47 -20.83 8.67
C GLY A 22 -2.12 -19.83 9.65
N ASN A 23 -2.34 -20.25 10.90
CA ASN A 23 -2.87 -19.39 11.95
C ASN A 23 -1.99 -18.17 12.23
N SER A 24 -0.67 -18.37 12.32
CA SER A 24 0.28 -17.29 12.59
C SER A 24 0.21 -16.22 11.50
N ILE A 25 0.15 -16.65 10.23
CA ILE A 25 0.14 -15.75 9.08
C ILE A 25 -1.19 -15.00 8.97
N ILE A 26 -2.33 -15.67 9.12
CA ILE A 26 -3.63 -15.00 9.06
C ILE A 26 -3.74 -13.95 10.18
N ARG A 27 -3.33 -14.29 11.40
CA ARG A 27 -3.33 -13.34 12.52
C ARG A 27 -2.41 -12.16 12.24
N LEU A 28 -1.25 -12.41 11.66
CA LEU A 28 -0.29 -11.37 11.29
C LEU A 28 -0.88 -10.44 10.23
N ILE A 29 -1.43 -10.97 9.14
CA ILE A 29 -2.11 -10.20 8.08
C ILE A 29 -3.23 -9.33 8.69
N ARG A 30 -4.13 -9.94 9.47
CA ARG A 30 -5.23 -9.22 10.14
C ARG A 30 -4.72 -8.12 11.08
N SER A 31 -3.64 -8.38 11.82
CA SER A 31 -3.08 -7.41 12.76
C SER A 31 -2.52 -6.16 12.06
N ILE A 32 -1.97 -6.31 10.85
CA ILE A 32 -1.42 -5.20 10.07
C ILE A 32 -2.52 -4.36 9.43
N ILE A 33 -3.61 -5.01 9.03
CA ILE A 33 -4.78 -4.29 8.51
C ILE A 33 -5.43 -3.44 9.62
N THR A 34 -5.32 -3.86 10.89
CA THR A 34 -6.08 -3.25 12.00
C THR A 34 -5.30 -2.29 12.90
N LYS A 35 -3.97 -2.41 13.06
CA LYS A 35 -3.25 -1.72 14.16
C LYS A 35 -2.40 -0.49 13.79
N PRO A 36 -1.59 -0.44 12.72
CA PRO A 36 -0.59 0.62 12.57
C PRO A 36 -1.08 1.89 11.85
N TYR A 37 -2.13 1.82 11.02
CA TYR A 37 -2.46 2.88 10.07
C TYR A 37 -3.81 3.56 10.32
N ASN A 38 -4.42 3.38 11.50
CA ASN A 38 -5.74 3.93 11.84
C ASN A 38 -6.85 3.50 10.86
N LEU A 39 -6.70 2.33 10.24
CA LEU A 39 -7.66 1.70 9.33
C LEU A 39 -8.84 1.08 10.08
N ASN A 40 -9.24 1.69 11.20
CA ASN A 40 -10.42 1.32 11.97
C ASN A 40 -11.71 1.53 11.16
N GLU A 41 -11.59 2.18 10.00
CA GLU A 41 -12.63 2.33 8.99
C GLU A 41 -12.59 1.21 7.93
N ILE A 42 -11.76 0.18 8.02
CA ILE A 42 -11.77 -0.93 7.05
C ILE A 42 -12.68 -2.07 7.54
N LEU A 43 -13.69 -2.41 6.74
CA LEU A 43 -14.51 -3.60 6.93
C LEU A 43 -14.08 -4.68 5.94
N ILE A 44 -13.40 -5.73 6.42
CA ILE A 44 -13.06 -6.88 5.58
C ILE A 44 -14.35 -7.67 5.32
N ILE A 45 -14.79 -7.67 4.07
CA ILE A 45 -15.98 -8.38 3.59
C ILE A 45 -15.60 -9.80 3.13
N PHE A 46 -14.43 -9.95 2.52
CA PHE A 46 -13.96 -11.24 1.99
C PHE A 46 -12.50 -11.47 2.35
N PHE A 47 -12.16 -12.72 2.70
CA PHE A 47 -10.79 -13.20 2.75
C PHE A 47 -10.72 -14.51 1.98
N LEU A 48 -10.19 -14.45 0.77
CA LEU A 48 -10.21 -15.53 -0.21
C LEU A 48 -8.80 -16.08 -0.40
N CYS A 49 -8.60 -17.37 -0.18
CA CYS A 49 -7.38 -18.10 -0.51
C CYS A 49 -7.64 -18.93 -1.77
N VAL A 50 -6.98 -18.60 -2.87
CA VAL A 50 -7.19 -19.26 -4.15
C VAL A 50 -6.10 -20.29 -4.39
N CYS A 51 -6.50 -21.54 -4.65
CA CYS A 51 -5.57 -22.64 -4.93
C CYS A 51 -6.26 -23.80 -5.63
N ASP A 52 -5.48 -24.80 -6.03
CA ASP A 52 -6.01 -26.13 -6.30
C ASP A 52 -6.29 -26.83 -4.94
N VAL A 53 -7.55 -26.86 -4.53
CA VAL A 53 -8.01 -27.40 -3.24
C VAL A 53 -7.60 -28.85 -3.07
N ASN A 54 -7.57 -29.62 -4.16
CA ASN A 54 -7.17 -31.04 -4.13
C ASN A 54 -5.68 -31.22 -3.81
N LYS A 55 -4.86 -30.18 -4.03
CA LYS A 55 -3.43 -30.16 -3.71
C LYS A 55 -3.13 -29.43 -2.41
N LEU A 56 -4.13 -28.80 -1.78
CA LEU A 56 -3.93 -28.08 -0.53
C LEU A 56 -3.90 -29.09 0.63
N PRO A 57 -2.81 -29.15 1.41
CA PRO A 57 -2.74 -30.05 2.55
C PRO A 57 -3.82 -29.72 3.61
N SER A 58 -4.48 -30.73 4.17
CA SER A 58 -5.55 -30.51 5.17
C SER A 58 -5.05 -29.80 6.44
N ASN A 59 -3.78 -30.03 6.82
CA ASN A 59 -3.11 -29.33 7.93
C ASN A 59 -2.82 -27.85 7.62
N VAL A 60 -3.05 -27.41 6.39
CA VAL A 60 -3.06 -25.99 6.00
C VAL A 60 -4.50 -25.51 5.87
N GLY A 61 -5.34 -26.19 5.06
CA GLY A 61 -6.68 -25.71 4.72
C GLY A 61 -7.65 -25.60 5.90
N GLN A 62 -7.68 -26.59 6.80
CA GLN A 62 -8.60 -26.57 7.93
C GLN A 62 -8.31 -25.40 8.90
N PRO A 63 -7.05 -25.11 9.27
CA PRO A 63 -6.69 -23.88 9.99
C PRO A 63 -7.15 -22.58 9.31
N LEU A 64 -7.04 -22.47 7.98
CA LEU A 64 -7.48 -21.26 7.27
C LEU A 64 -9.01 -21.09 7.39
N THR A 65 -9.75 -22.16 7.16
CA THR A 65 -11.22 -22.16 7.23
C THR A 65 -11.72 -21.82 8.64
N ASN A 66 -11.08 -22.38 9.67
CA ASN A 66 -11.40 -22.09 11.09
C ASN A 66 -11.15 -20.62 11.48
N LEU A 67 -10.43 -19.88 10.65
CA LEU A 67 -10.16 -18.46 10.82
C LEU A 67 -10.92 -17.63 9.80
N ASP A 68 -12.06 -18.08 9.27
CA ASP A 68 -12.90 -17.31 8.34
C ASP A 68 -12.14 -16.88 7.06
N VAL A 69 -11.32 -17.79 6.52
CA VAL A 69 -10.72 -17.66 5.19
C VAL A 69 -11.41 -18.66 4.27
N ASP A 70 -12.02 -18.14 3.21
CA ASP A 70 -12.70 -18.92 2.19
C ASP A 70 -11.67 -19.50 1.22
N ILE A 71 -11.59 -20.83 1.17
CA ILE A 71 -10.72 -21.53 0.22
C ILE A 71 -11.47 -21.69 -1.10
N VAL A 72 -10.92 -21.12 -2.18
CA VAL A 72 -11.54 -21.08 -3.50
C VAL A 72 -10.76 -21.93 -4.50
N GLN A 73 -11.45 -22.86 -5.16
CA GLN A 73 -10.88 -23.69 -6.21
C GLN A 73 -10.52 -22.87 -7.45
N ALA A 74 -9.26 -22.99 -7.87
CA ALA A 74 -8.77 -22.53 -9.16
C ALA A 74 -9.35 -23.37 -10.33
N TYR A 75 -9.36 -22.84 -11.55
CA TYR A 75 -9.92 -23.55 -12.69
C TYR A 75 -9.14 -24.84 -13.03
N ASN A 76 -9.82 -25.98 -13.03
CA ASN A 76 -9.21 -27.29 -13.25
C ASN A 76 -8.59 -27.40 -14.65
N GLY A 77 -7.35 -27.88 -14.72
CA GLY A 77 -6.66 -28.16 -15.98
C GLY A 77 -6.23 -26.91 -16.77
N VAL A 78 -6.35 -25.72 -16.18
CA VAL A 78 -5.96 -24.45 -16.80
C VAL A 78 -4.67 -23.95 -16.15
N LYS A 79 -3.68 -23.60 -16.98
CA LYS A 79 -2.42 -22.97 -16.55
C LYS A 79 -2.74 -21.57 -16.00
N ASP A 80 -2.04 -21.17 -14.94
CA ASP A 80 -2.21 -19.83 -14.31
C ASP A 80 -3.68 -19.57 -13.85
N SER A 81 -4.39 -20.66 -13.54
CA SER A 81 -5.82 -20.62 -13.23
C SER A 81 -6.15 -19.94 -11.91
N ALA A 82 -5.22 -19.92 -10.96
CA ALA A 82 -5.35 -19.17 -9.73
C ALA A 82 -5.38 -17.66 -10.03
N ASP A 83 -4.49 -17.19 -10.91
CA ASP A 83 -4.38 -15.77 -11.27
C ASP A 83 -5.64 -15.26 -11.98
N ILE A 84 -6.12 -16.04 -12.95
CA ILE A 84 -7.39 -15.75 -13.65
C ILE A 84 -8.54 -15.67 -12.63
N LYS A 85 -8.60 -16.64 -11.71
CA LYS A 85 -9.67 -16.70 -10.70
C LYS A 85 -9.61 -15.52 -9.73
N ILE A 86 -8.41 -15.13 -9.29
CA ILE A 86 -8.20 -13.97 -8.42
C ILE A 86 -8.65 -12.69 -9.13
N VAL A 87 -8.25 -12.48 -10.38
CA VAL A 87 -8.67 -11.33 -11.20
C VAL A 87 -10.20 -11.26 -11.33
N ASP A 88 -10.86 -12.39 -11.61
CA ASP A 88 -12.33 -12.45 -11.68
C ASP A 88 -12.98 -12.08 -10.35
N LEU A 89 -12.43 -12.55 -9.23
CA LEU A 89 -12.94 -12.27 -7.88
C LEU A 89 -12.73 -10.81 -7.49
N MET A 90 -11.59 -10.19 -7.85
CA MET A 90 -11.33 -8.76 -7.65
C MET A 90 -12.37 -7.91 -8.39
N ARG A 91 -12.63 -8.21 -9.67
CA ARG A 91 -13.63 -7.49 -10.47
C ARG A 91 -15.03 -7.63 -9.88
N LYS A 92 -15.41 -8.83 -9.43
CA LYS A 92 -16.70 -9.08 -8.77
C LYS A 92 -16.81 -8.31 -7.46
N PHE A 93 -15.77 -8.30 -6.65
CA PHE A 93 -15.74 -7.52 -5.41
C PHE A 93 -15.96 -6.04 -5.68
N VAL A 94 -15.19 -5.44 -6.61
CA VAL A 94 -15.33 -4.02 -6.94
C VAL A 94 -16.71 -3.70 -7.51
N ALA A 95 -17.28 -4.58 -8.34
CA ALA A 95 -18.64 -4.42 -8.87
C ALA A 95 -19.71 -4.37 -7.75
N VAL A 96 -19.50 -5.08 -6.63
CA VAL A 96 -20.41 -5.07 -5.47
C VAL A 96 -20.09 -3.91 -4.51
N ALA A 97 -18.81 -3.63 -4.27
CA ALA A 97 -18.36 -2.63 -3.32
C ALA A 97 -18.54 -1.19 -3.83
N GLY A 98 -18.49 -0.97 -5.15
CA GLY A 98 -18.55 0.34 -5.76
C GLY A 98 -17.21 1.10 -5.66
N GLN A 99 -17.29 2.42 -5.48
CA GLN A 99 -16.11 3.28 -5.43
C GLN A 99 -15.48 3.29 -4.03
N ASP A 100 -14.22 3.68 -3.95
CA ASP A 100 -13.47 3.90 -2.69
C ASP A 100 -13.34 2.63 -1.81
N CYS A 101 -13.23 1.45 -2.43
CA CYS A 101 -12.95 0.19 -1.73
C CYS A 101 -11.45 -0.13 -1.65
N THR A 102 -11.10 -1.12 -0.83
CA THR A 102 -9.71 -1.59 -0.64
C THR A 102 -9.54 -3.03 -1.13
N ILE A 103 -8.49 -3.26 -1.92
CA ILE A 103 -8.01 -4.59 -2.29
C ILE A 103 -6.71 -4.86 -1.55
N ILE A 104 -6.63 -6.00 -0.88
CA ILE A 104 -5.40 -6.51 -0.30
C ILE A 104 -4.99 -7.76 -1.08
N LEU A 105 -3.89 -7.67 -1.82
CA LEU A 105 -3.36 -8.78 -2.59
C LEU A 105 -2.15 -9.37 -1.87
N LEU A 106 -2.21 -10.66 -1.57
CA LEU A 106 -1.06 -11.47 -1.17
C LEU A 106 -0.52 -12.21 -2.39
N SER A 107 0.31 -11.51 -3.15
CA SER A 107 1.06 -12.03 -4.30
C SER A 107 2.17 -11.05 -4.67
N GLY A 108 3.24 -11.57 -5.24
CA GLY A 108 4.29 -10.80 -5.90
C GLY A 108 4.20 -10.79 -7.42
N ASP A 109 3.19 -11.43 -8.03
CA ASP A 109 3.14 -11.58 -9.49
C ASP A 109 2.81 -10.26 -10.22
N ALA A 110 3.64 -9.87 -11.19
CA ALA A 110 3.43 -8.66 -11.96
C ALA A 110 2.20 -8.72 -12.88
N ASP A 111 1.69 -9.90 -13.20
CA ASP A 111 0.55 -10.08 -14.12
C ASP A 111 -0.75 -9.47 -13.58
N TYR A 112 -0.85 -9.25 -12.27
CA TYR A 112 -1.98 -8.53 -11.66
C TYR A 112 -2.00 -7.03 -11.99
N TYR A 113 -0.88 -6.45 -12.45
CA TYR A 113 -0.73 -4.99 -12.62
C TYR A 113 -1.81 -4.37 -13.49
N GLY A 114 -2.08 -4.95 -14.66
CA GLY A 114 -3.05 -4.39 -15.61
C GLY A 114 -4.43 -4.25 -14.98
N THR A 115 -4.94 -5.33 -14.38
CA THR A 115 -6.24 -5.33 -13.71
C THR A 115 -6.27 -4.35 -12.53
N LEU A 116 -5.25 -4.36 -11.67
CA LEU A 116 -5.21 -3.49 -10.51
C LEU A 116 -5.13 -2.00 -10.89
N SER A 117 -4.34 -1.66 -11.92
CA SER A 117 -4.23 -0.31 -12.47
C SER A 117 -5.58 0.18 -13.00
N ASP A 118 -6.30 -0.67 -13.73
CA ASP A 118 -7.62 -0.35 -14.27
C ASP A 118 -8.64 -0.15 -13.15
N LEU A 119 -8.71 -1.07 -12.19
CA LEU A 119 -9.61 -0.95 -11.04
C LEU A 119 -9.34 0.31 -10.22
N LYS A 120 -8.06 0.65 -10.00
CA LYS A 120 -7.69 1.89 -9.31
C LYS A 120 -8.13 3.14 -10.05
N LYS A 121 -7.90 3.21 -11.37
CA LYS A 121 -8.29 4.37 -12.20
C LYS A 121 -9.80 4.54 -12.30
N LEU A 122 -10.54 3.44 -12.47
CA LEU A 122 -11.98 3.46 -12.72
C LEU A 122 -12.82 3.54 -11.43
N HIS A 123 -12.31 2.97 -10.34
CA HIS A 123 -13.07 2.79 -9.09
C HIS A 123 -12.43 3.42 -7.85
N ASN A 124 -11.31 4.13 -8.02
CA ASN A 124 -10.54 4.73 -6.92
C ASN A 124 -10.19 3.70 -5.82
N VAL A 125 -9.85 2.49 -6.25
CA VAL A 125 -9.49 1.39 -5.35
C VAL A 125 -8.14 1.65 -4.69
N SER A 126 -8.08 1.51 -3.36
CA SER A 126 -6.82 1.45 -2.64
C SER A 126 -6.26 0.02 -2.67
N ILE A 127 -4.98 -0.12 -2.98
CA ILE A 127 -4.27 -1.39 -3.19
C ILE A 127 -3.21 -1.56 -2.12
N TYR A 128 -3.29 -2.68 -1.41
CA TYR A 128 -2.36 -3.06 -0.35
C TYR A 128 -1.72 -4.38 -0.76
N LEU A 129 -0.40 -4.41 -0.81
CA LEU A 129 0.37 -5.55 -1.27
C LEU A 129 1.07 -6.24 -0.11
N ASN A 130 1.04 -7.57 -0.14
CA ASN A 130 1.84 -8.42 0.74
C ASN A 130 2.58 -9.44 -0.14
N GLY A 131 3.90 -9.29 -0.27
CA GLY A 131 4.76 -10.24 -1.01
C GLY A 131 5.68 -11.03 -0.09
N LEU A 132 6.43 -11.99 -0.65
CA LEU A 132 7.63 -12.52 0.00
C LEU A 132 8.84 -11.63 -0.37
N ASP A 133 9.89 -11.69 0.46
CA ASP A 133 11.09 -10.84 0.34
C ASP A 133 11.81 -11.01 -1.02
N ASP A 134 11.74 -12.21 -1.59
CA ASP A 134 12.39 -12.63 -2.83
C ASP A 134 11.48 -12.64 -4.06
N SER A 135 10.16 -12.53 -3.90
CA SER A 135 9.18 -12.55 -5.00
C SER A 135 8.47 -11.22 -5.24
N TYR A 136 8.92 -10.15 -4.61
CA TYR A 136 8.29 -8.84 -4.68
C TYR A 136 8.39 -8.17 -6.07
N SER A 137 7.27 -7.62 -6.55
CA SER A 137 7.18 -6.90 -7.83
C SER A 137 7.20 -5.37 -7.65
N LEU A 138 8.22 -4.74 -8.25
CA LEU A 138 8.40 -3.28 -8.25
C LEU A 138 7.28 -2.54 -8.98
N ILE A 139 6.68 -3.14 -10.02
CA ILE A 139 5.63 -2.48 -10.79
C ILE A 139 4.30 -2.47 -10.02
N LEU A 140 4.04 -3.52 -9.23
CA LEU A 140 2.89 -3.53 -8.33
C LEU A 140 3.03 -2.50 -7.21
N ASP A 141 4.22 -2.33 -6.65
CA ASP A 141 4.48 -1.32 -5.61
C ASP A 141 4.22 0.12 -6.04
N GLN A 142 4.46 0.42 -7.32
CA GLN A 142 4.17 1.75 -7.87
C GLN A 142 2.70 2.13 -7.80
N ILE A 143 1.80 1.15 -7.75
CA ILE A 143 0.35 1.37 -7.71
C ILE A 143 -0.26 1.05 -6.34
N SER A 144 0.50 0.54 -5.38
CA SER A 144 0.02 0.27 -4.02
C SER A 144 0.18 1.49 -3.11
N GLU A 145 -0.78 1.66 -2.21
CA GLU A 145 -0.68 2.61 -1.09
C GLU A 145 0.24 2.05 0.00
N TYR A 146 0.24 0.73 0.17
CA TYR A 146 1.04 0.05 1.16
C TYR A 146 1.59 -1.26 0.62
N THR A 147 2.85 -1.50 0.93
CA THR A 147 3.53 -2.76 0.61
C THR A 147 4.18 -3.31 1.87
N PHE A 148 3.86 -4.56 2.17
CA PHE A 148 4.49 -5.36 3.21
C PHE A 148 5.20 -6.55 2.59
N VAL A 149 6.33 -6.93 3.17
CA VAL A 149 7.03 -8.17 2.85
C VAL A 149 7.00 -9.10 4.04
N LEU A 150 6.65 -10.35 3.78
CA LEU A 150 6.67 -11.43 4.75
C LEU A 150 8.05 -12.09 4.76
N THR A 151 8.88 -11.72 5.74
CA THR A 151 10.20 -12.34 5.97
C THR A 151 10.12 -13.22 7.22
N SER A 152 10.26 -14.54 7.06
CA SER A 152 10.35 -15.49 8.20
C SER A 152 9.18 -15.38 9.21
N GLY A 153 7.97 -15.07 8.72
CA GLY A 153 6.79 -14.89 9.57
C GLY A 153 6.69 -13.54 10.26
N VAL A 154 7.49 -12.56 9.83
CA VAL A 154 7.38 -11.17 10.22
C VAL A 154 7.01 -10.37 8.97
N LEU A 155 5.89 -9.65 9.02
CA LEU A 155 5.53 -8.70 7.97
C LEU A 155 6.25 -7.37 8.26
N LYS A 156 7.08 -6.94 7.32
CA LYS A 156 7.81 -5.67 7.38
C LYS A 156 7.27 -4.73 6.31
N PRO A 157 6.90 -3.49 6.64
CA PRO A 157 6.59 -2.51 5.61
C PRO A 157 7.87 -2.22 4.80
N ILE A 158 7.82 -2.40 3.48
CA ILE A 158 8.98 -2.12 2.61
C ILE A 158 9.11 -0.63 2.37
N LYS A 159 7.97 0.04 2.22
CA LYS A 159 7.77 1.49 2.19
C LYS A 159 6.27 1.72 2.18
N SER A 160 5.83 2.70 2.96
CA SER A 160 4.54 3.32 2.70
C SER A 160 4.73 4.21 1.47
N THR A 161 4.31 3.73 0.30
CA THR A 161 3.86 4.60 -0.79
C THR A 161 2.46 5.13 -0.48
N SER A 162 2.17 5.40 0.81
CA SER A 162 1.35 6.55 1.13
C SER A 162 2.02 7.69 0.40
N ILE A 163 1.24 8.45 -0.35
CA ILE A 163 1.57 9.79 -0.81
C ILE A 163 2.29 10.48 0.36
N THR A 164 3.62 10.40 0.37
CA THR A 164 4.36 11.60 0.63
C THR A 164 3.96 12.42 -0.58
N GLU A 165 3.32 13.54 -0.34
CA GLU A 165 3.74 14.74 -1.05
C GLU A 165 5.24 14.89 -0.72
N SER A 166 6.03 14.00 -1.29
CA SER A 166 7.46 14.00 -1.22
C SER A 166 7.78 15.15 -2.11
N VAL A 167 8.28 16.21 -1.51
CA VAL A 167 8.98 17.28 -2.21
C VAL A 167 10.29 16.73 -2.84
N GLN A 168 10.37 15.43 -3.14
CA GLN A 168 11.50 14.78 -3.78
C GLN A 168 11.70 15.44 -5.13
N SER A 169 12.79 16.17 -5.26
CA SER A 169 13.08 16.99 -6.43
C SER A 169 12.11 18.16 -6.65
N SER A 170 11.41 18.64 -5.61
CA SER A 170 10.68 19.91 -5.67
C SER A 170 11.40 20.98 -4.86
N ALA A 171 11.21 22.23 -5.29
CA ALA A 171 11.76 23.41 -4.63
C ALA A 171 10.60 24.32 -4.20
N ILE A 172 10.63 24.77 -2.95
CA ILE A 172 9.66 25.73 -2.42
C ILE A 172 10.42 27.01 -2.07
N LEU A 173 9.89 28.14 -2.53
CA LEU A 173 10.37 29.47 -2.15
C LEU A 173 9.66 29.91 -0.88
N ILE A 174 10.42 30.16 0.18
CA ILE A 174 9.92 30.68 1.46
C ILE A 174 10.69 31.96 1.76
N PHE A 175 10.05 33.12 1.54
CA PHE A 175 10.68 34.43 1.63
C PHE A 175 11.97 34.51 0.78
N GLU A 176 13.13 34.68 1.42
CA GLU A 176 14.45 34.77 0.78
C GLU A 176 15.17 33.41 0.71
N SER A 177 14.51 32.32 1.13
CA SER A 177 15.09 30.98 1.21
C SER A 177 14.48 30.04 0.17
N ILE A 178 15.31 29.16 -0.38
CA ILE A 178 14.89 28.07 -1.26
C ILE A 178 15.04 26.76 -0.48
N CYS A 179 13.94 26.06 -0.26
CA CYS A 179 13.94 24.75 0.36
C CYS A 179 13.83 23.67 -0.72
N ILE A 180 14.77 22.73 -0.76
CA ILE A 180 14.81 21.64 -1.74
C ILE A 180 14.67 20.31 -1.01
N GLY A 181 13.67 19.50 -1.41
CA GLY A 181 13.46 18.18 -0.84
C GLY A 181 14.33 17.12 -1.51
N PHE A 182 14.98 16.28 -0.70
CA PHE A 182 15.81 15.18 -1.16
C PHE A 182 15.27 13.82 -0.69
N PRO A 183 15.42 12.75 -1.51
CA PRO A 183 14.90 11.43 -1.17
C PRO A 183 15.66 10.73 -0.03
N ALA A 184 16.89 11.16 0.27
CA ALA A 184 17.67 10.64 1.39
C ALA A 184 18.65 11.68 1.95
N LEU A 185 19.04 11.48 3.20
CA LEU A 185 20.00 12.34 3.91
C LEU A 185 21.34 12.48 3.17
N TRP A 186 21.79 11.41 2.51
CA TRP A 186 23.03 11.42 1.73
C TRP A 186 22.96 12.36 0.53
N ASN A 187 21.81 12.46 -0.15
CA ASN A 187 21.61 13.39 -1.27
C ASN A 187 21.65 14.84 -0.78
N ALA A 188 21.01 15.11 0.37
CA ALA A 188 21.02 16.43 0.99
C ALA A 188 22.43 16.84 1.42
N ALA A 189 23.20 15.93 2.03
CA ALA A 189 24.59 16.18 2.42
C ALA A 189 25.48 16.53 1.21
N LYS A 190 25.40 15.76 0.12
CA LYS A 190 26.14 16.07 -1.12
C LYS A 190 25.70 17.40 -1.76
N ALA A 191 24.42 17.75 -1.66
CA ALA A 191 23.94 19.04 -2.16
C ALA A 191 24.49 20.20 -1.33
N ILE A 192 24.62 20.05 -0.01
CA ILE A 192 25.27 21.05 0.86
C ILE A 192 26.72 21.24 0.44
N GLU A 193 27.48 20.16 0.29
CA GLU A 193 28.88 20.24 -0.18
C GLU A 193 29.00 20.97 -1.52
N LYS A 194 28.04 20.77 -2.43
CA LYS A 194 28.04 21.35 -3.77
C LYS A 194 27.65 22.82 -3.80
N PHE A 195 26.64 23.22 -3.02
CA PHE A 195 26.00 24.53 -3.16
C PHE A 195 26.39 25.51 -2.06
N ASN A 196 26.91 25.05 -0.92
CA ASN A 196 27.34 25.94 0.13
C ASN A 196 28.55 26.77 -0.32
N GLY A 197 28.45 28.10 -0.22
CA GLY A 197 29.44 29.02 -0.77
C GLY A 197 29.37 29.22 -2.29
N PHE A 198 28.40 28.61 -2.98
CA PHE A 198 28.22 28.86 -4.41
C PHE A 198 27.69 30.29 -4.64
N ARG A 199 28.13 30.94 -5.71
CA ARG A 199 27.76 32.34 -6.00
C ARG A 199 26.57 32.40 -6.95
N PHE A 200 25.50 33.08 -6.54
CA PHE A 200 24.31 33.30 -7.36
C PHE A 200 23.91 34.77 -7.30
N HIS A 201 23.84 35.44 -8.46
CA HIS A 201 23.54 36.87 -8.58
C HIS A 201 24.36 37.77 -7.63
N GLY A 202 25.65 37.46 -7.46
CA GLY A 202 26.56 38.24 -6.63
C GLY A 202 26.55 37.87 -5.13
N MET A 203 25.58 37.09 -4.67
CA MET A 203 25.46 36.62 -3.29
C MET A 203 26.05 35.21 -3.12
N PHE A 204 26.56 34.91 -1.93
CA PHE A 204 27.01 33.56 -1.56
C PHE A 204 25.85 32.80 -0.91
N LEU A 205 25.56 31.62 -1.43
CA LEU A 205 24.56 30.74 -0.86
C LEU A 205 25.09 30.14 0.45
N LYS A 206 24.28 30.19 1.50
CA LYS A 206 24.50 29.45 2.75
C LYS A 206 23.50 28.31 2.78
N VAL A 207 23.98 27.08 2.84
CA VAL A 207 23.11 25.88 2.81
C VAL A 207 23.21 25.14 4.13
N GLU A 208 22.06 24.92 4.76
CA GLU A 208 21.96 24.26 6.07
C GLU A 208 21.09 23.00 5.96
N LEU A 209 21.50 21.94 6.68
CA LEU A 209 20.71 20.72 6.77
C LEU A 209 19.65 20.88 7.86
N ILE A 210 18.38 20.75 7.50
CA ILE A 210 17.27 20.73 8.46
C ILE A 210 16.84 19.28 8.65
N VAL A 211 17.28 18.68 9.77
CA VAL A 211 17.04 17.25 10.07
C VAL A 211 15.61 17.01 10.59
N ASP A 212 15.06 17.98 11.32
CA ASP A 212 13.70 17.95 11.86
C ASP A 212 12.81 18.94 11.10
N SER A 213 12.42 18.59 9.88
CA SER A 213 11.82 19.57 8.98
C SER A 213 10.37 19.93 9.36
N PRO A 214 10.09 21.20 9.72
CA PRO A 214 8.73 21.70 9.88
C PRO A 214 7.97 21.79 8.54
N LEU A 215 8.57 21.42 7.40
CA LEU A 215 7.85 21.34 6.11
C LEU A 215 6.64 20.42 6.19
N THR A 216 6.76 19.28 6.89
CA THR A 216 5.62 18.37 7.12
C THR A 216 4.48 19.07 7.88
N GLU A 217 4.81 20.03 8.74
CA GLU A 217 3.87 20.77 9.59
C GLU A 217 3.33 22.04 8.91
N ILE A 218 4.13 22.64 8.03
CA ILE A 218 3.77 23.76 7.15
C ILE A 218 2.82 23.28 6.05
N LEU A 219 3.07 22.12 5.44
CA LEU A 219 2.17 21.51 4.44
C LEU A 219 0.82 21.10 5.05
N LYS A 220 0.79 20.63 6.31
CA LYS A 220 -0.47 20.41 7.05
C LYS A 220 -1.32 21.68 7.21
N ARG A 221 -0.69 22.87 7.21
CA ARG A 221 -1.37 24.17 7.31
C ARG A 221 -1.80 24.71 5.94
N LEU A 222 -1.18 24.25 4.85
CA LEU A 222 -1.58 24.50 3.47
C LEU A 222 -2.72 23.54 3.04
N LYS A 223 -3.85 23.53 3.75
CA LYS A 223 -5.05 22.85 3.25
C LYS A 223 -5.69 23.70 2.15
N PRO A 224 -6.15 23.11 1.02
CA PRO A 224 -7.05 23.82 0.11
C PRO A 224 -8.29 24.26 0.91
N ASN A 225 -8.72 25.48 0.63
CA ASN A 225 -9.60 26.29 1.47
C ASN A 225 -10.87 25.54 1.92
N LEU A 226 -10.95 25.23 3.22
CA LEU A 226 -12.08 24.53 3.87
C LEU A 226 -13.33 25.42 4.05
N THR A 227 -13.47 26.48 3.26
CA THR A 227 -14.62 27.40 3.35
C THR A 227 -15.92 26.70 2.96
N ILE A 228 -15.87 25.71 2.06
CA ILE A 228 -17.04 24.94 1.60
C ILE A 228 -17.64 24.06 2.73
N LEU A 229 -16.84 23.67 3.73
CA LEU A 229 -17.27 22.75 4.80
C LEU A 229 -18.03 23.43 5.95
N LYS A 230 -18.08 24.77 6.01
CA LYS A 230 -18.88 25.49 7.00
C LYS A 230 -20.34 25.66 6.58
N GLU A 231 -20.64 25.74 5.28
CA GLU A 231 -22.02 25.88 4.78
C GLU A 231 -22.85 24.60 4.97
N LEU A 232 -22.21 23.42 4.95
CA LEU A 232 -22.91 22.13 5.12
C LEU A 232 -23.31 21.80 6.57
N LYS A 233 -22.88 22.60 7.57
CA LYS A 233 -23.30 22.40 8.97
C LYS A 233 -24.64 23.06 9.32
N GLU A 234 -25.17 23.95 8.48
CA GLU A 234 -26.50 24.55 8.72
C GLU A 234 -27.66 23.72 8.17
N ILE A 235 -27.42 22.74 7.29
CA ILE A 235 -28.47 21.90 6.67
C ILE A 235 -28.89 20.72 7.60
N ARG A 236 -28.47 20.74 8.87
CA ARG A 236 -28.90 19.75 9.89
C ARG A 236 -29.87 20.32 10.94
N LYS A 237 -30.53 21.45 10.64
CA LYS A 237 -31.79 21.81 11.27
C LYS A 237 -32.94 21.50 10.33
#